data_AF-R9LRC2-F1
#
_entry.id   AF-R9LRC2-F1
#
_cell.length_a   1.000
_cell.length_b   1.000
_cell.length_c   1.000
_cell.angle_alpha   90.00
_cell.angle_beta   90.00
_cell.angle_gamma   90.00
#
_symmetry.space_group_name_H-M   'P 1'
#
loop_
_entity.id
_entity.type
_entity.pdbx_description
1 polymer ?
#
loop_
_entity_poly.entity_id
_entity_poly.type
_entity_poly.pdbx_seq_one_letter_code
_entity_poly.pdbx_strand_id
1 'polypeptide(L)'
;MKVCPYCHKEIPEDSKFCYHCGKEIDRKGLEKASKEQRLKKNSRQNIWSKIGLFLFFVGMIGFDFILGTVFNAIGINPKIPYYVSSILYILAIFCGIASIRTDQQDKKRGYQPTGNQKYAYVAICMSVFIGLVNLTQVIL
;
A
#
# COMPACT_ATOMS: atom_id res chain seq x y z
N MET A 1 26.01 -6.14 28.70
CA MET A 1 25.52 -4.74 28.65
C MET A 1 26.08 -4.12 27.39
N LYS A 2 25.29 -3.36 26.61
CA LYS A 2 25.74 -2.76 25.34
C LYS A 2 25.78 -1.24 25.43
N VAL A 3 26.58 -0.59 24.59
CA VAL A 3 26.67 0.88 24.51
C VAL A 3 25.85 1.37 23.32
N CYS A 4 25.07 2.43 23.50
CA CYS A 4 24.29 3.04 22.43
C CYS A 4 25.20 3.67 21.37
N PRO A 5 25.10 3.31 20.08
CA PRO A 5 25.93 3.91 19.03
C PRO A 5 25.57 5.38 18.74
N TYR A 6 24.46 5.88 19.29
CA TYR A 6 23.98 7.24 19.02
C TYR A 6 24.28 8.23 20.13
N CYS A 7 24.16 7.80 21.39
CA CYS A 7 24.37 8.67 22.56
C CYS A 7 25.47 8.16 23.49
N HIS A 8 26.12 7.04 23.14
CA HIS A 8 27.25 6.45 23.86
C HIS A 8 26.99 6.11 25.34
N LYS A 9 25.71 5.99 25.74
CA LYS A 9 25.31 5.56 27.09
C LYS A 9 25.10 4.06 27.15
N GLU A 10 25.30 3.50 28.33
CA GLU A 10 25.09 2.08 28.61
C GLU A 10 23.60 1.72 28.66
N ILE A 11 23.30 0.50 28.23
CA ILE A 11 21.94 0.01 28.07
C ILE A 11 21.92 -1.52 28.17
N PRO A 12 20.82 -2.11 28.64
CA PRO A 12 20.66 -3.56 28.67
C PRO A 12 20.75 -4.18 27.27
N GLU A 13 21.27 -5.40 27.17
CA GLU A 13 21.44 -6.09 25.87
C GLU A 13 20.11 -6.33 25.16
N ASP A 14 19.07 -6.67 25.93
CA ASP A 14 17.72 -6.97 25.43
C ASP A 14 16.89 -5.72 25.09
N SER A 15 17.43 -4.52 25.32
CA SER A 15 16.72 -3.29 25.00
C SER A 15 16.67 -3.06 23.49
N LYS A 16 15.44 -3.04 22.95
CA LYS A 16 15.16 -2.70 21.54
C LYS A 16 15.35 -1.20 21.26
N PHE A 17 15.16 -0.35 22.27
CA PHE A 17 15.29 1.10 22.19
C PHE A 17 16.17 1.63 23.30
N CYS A 18 16.86 2.74 23.04
CA CYS A 18 17.67 3.40 24.05
C CYS A 18 16.79 4.27 24.95
N TYR A 19 16.74 3.98 26.25
CA TYR A 19 15.97 4.79 27.21
C TYR A 19 16.50 6.22 27.38
N HIS A 20 17.70 6.51 26.89
CA HIS A 20 18.29 7.85 26.98
C HIS A 20 18.05 8.73 25.76
N CYS A 21 18.02 8.17 24.54
CA CYS A 21 17.88 8.96 23.30
C CYS A 21 16.70 8.56 22.43
N GLY A 22 15.96 7.50 22.80
CA GLY A 22 14.78 7.01 22.08
C GLY A 22 15.05 6.25 20.79
N LYS A 23 16.31 6.13 20.34
CA LYS A 23 16.65 5.45 19.07
C LYS A 23 16.64 3.93 19.23
N GLU A 24 16.26 3.24 18.16
CA GLU A 24 16.23 1.78 18.09
C GLU A 24 17.65 1.20 17.99
N ILE A 25 17.91 0.11 18.71
CA ILE A 25 19.21 -0.54 18.91
C ILE A 25 19.09 -2.05 18.83
N ASP A 26 17.93 -2.54 18.38
CA ASP A 26 17.78 -3.93 18.00
C ASP A 26 18.76 -4.26 16.86
N ARG A 27 19.44 -5.40 16.98
CA ARG A 27 20.43 -5.88 16.02
C ARG A 27 19.81 -6.00 14.63
N LYS A 28 18.53 -6.40 14.55
CA LYS A 28 17.77 -6.44 13.28
C LYS A 28 17.52 -5.05 12.69
N GLY A 29 17.28 -4.04 13.53
CA GLY A 29 17.10 -2.65 13.11
C GLY A 29 18.39 -2.04 12.57
N LEU A 30 19.51 -2.26 13.27
CA LEU A 30 20.85 -1.85 12.84
C LEU A 30 21.28 -2.51 11.52
N GLU A 31 21.06 -3.82 11.37
CA GLU A 31 21.35 -4.55 10.13
C GLU A 31 20.50 -4.03 8.96
N LYS A 32 19.20 -3.75 9.18
CA LYS A 32 18.32 -3.16 8.17
C LYS A 32 18.77 -1.76 7.77
N ALA A 33 19.08 -0.90 8.75
CA ALA A 33 19.52 0.48 8.49
C ALA A 33 20.85 0.51 7.70
N SER A 34 21.81 -0.34 8.08
CA SER A 34 23.07 -0.50 7.34
C SER A 34 22.82 -1.04 5.92
N LYS A 35 21.90 -1.99 5.75
CA LYS A 35 21.55 -2.56 4.45
C LYS A 35 20.83 -1.56 3.55
N GLU A 36 19.93 -0.72 4.09
CA GLU A 36 19.26 0.35 3.35
C GLU A 36 20.22 1.47 2.93
N GLN A 37 21.21 1.80 3.76
CA GLN A 37 22.32 2.71 3.38
C GLN A 37 23.17 2.16 2.22
N ARG A 38 23.29 0.83 2.08
CA ARG A 38 24.04 0.19 0.99
C ARG A 38 23.26 0.08 -0.32
N LEU A 39 21.94 0.33 -0.31
CA LEU A 39 21.13 0.30 -1.54
C LEU A 39 21.39 1.56 -2.38
N LYS A 40 21.56 1.39 -3.68
CA LYS A 40 21.70 2.49 -4.63
C LYS A 40 20.40 3.30 -4.68
N LYS A 41 20.51 4.63 -4.71
CA LYS A 41 19.35 5.51 -4.91
C LYS A 41 18.72 5.18 -6.26
N ASN A 42 17.41 4.94 -6.27
CA ASN A 42 16.66 4.64 -7.47
C ASN A 42 16.15 5.95 -8.10
N SER A 43 16.51 6.22 -9.36
CA SER A 43 16.01 7.37 -10.12
C SER A 43 14.56 7.15 -10.59
N ARG A 44 14.15 5.88 -10.77
CA ARG A 44 12.81 5.52 -11.21
C ARG A 44 11.82 5.62 -10.04
N GLN A 45 10.79 6.43 -10.22
CA GLN A 45 9.67 6.51 -9.28
C GLN A 45 8.58 5.47 -9.60
N ASN A 46 8.18 4.69 -8.60
CA ASN A 46 7.12 3.70 -8.72
C ASN A 46 5.74 4.36 -8.53
N ILE A 47 5.07 4.67 -9.65
CA ILE A 47 3.77 5.35 -9.69
C ILE A 47 2.58 4.37 -9.61
N TRP A 48 2.83 3.06 -9.71
CA TRP A 48 1.78 2.03 -9.77
C TRP A 48 0.78 2.08 -8.61
N SER A 49 1.25 2.31 -7.39
CA SER A 49 0.37 2.42 -6.21
C SER A 49 -0.50 3.68 -6.23
N LYS A 50 -0.02 4.78 -6.81
CA LYS A 50 -0.82 6.00 -7.00
C LYS A 50 -1.93 5.77 -8.04
N ILE A 51 -1.61 5.08 -9.14
CA ILE A 51 -2.59 4.71 -10.17
C ILE A 51 -3.64 3.77 -9.58
N GLY A 52 -3.22 2.73 -8.85
CA GLY A 52 -4.15 1.81 -8.19
C GLY A 52 -5.08 2.52 -7.21
N LEU A 53 -4.55 3.45 -6.41
CA LEU A 53 -5.35 4.25 -5.49
C LEU A 53 -6.32 5.19 -6.23
N PHE A 54 -5.90 5.79 -7.34
CA PHE A 54 -6.76 6.62 -8.17
C PHE A 54 -7.91 5.81 -8.78
N LEU A 55 -7.63 4.65 -9.36
CA LEU A 55 -8.63 3.73 -9.91
C LEU A 55 -9.66 3.31 -8.85
N PHE A 56 -9.19 3.02 -7.63
CA PHE A 56 -10.06 2.70 -6.50
C PHE A 56 -11.06 3.84 -6.19
N PHE A 57 -10.57 5.08 -6.04
CA PHE A 57 -11.46 6.22 -5.76
C PHE A 57 -12.43 6.53 -6.89
N VAL A 58 -11.99 6.36 -8.15
CA VAL A 58 -12.88 6.52 -9.32
C VAL A 58 -13.99 5.47 -9.30
N GLY A 59 -13.68 4.21 -8.99
CA GLY A 59 -14.67 3.15 -8.81
C GLY A 59 -15.66 3.45 -7.69
N MET A 60 -15.14 3.80 -6.51
CA MET A 60 -15.95 3.99 -5.29
C MET A 60 -16.81 5.24 -5.32
N ILE A 61 -16.25 6.38 -5.69
CA ILE A 61 -16.98 7.66 -5.65
C ILE A 61 -17.78 7.85 -6.93
N GLY A 62 -17.15 7.59 -8.08
CA GLY A 62 -17.77 7.83 -9.38
C GLY A 62 -18.90 6.83 -9.66
N PHE A 63 -18.58 5.54 -9.67
CA PHE A 63 -19.53 4.53 -10.12
C PHE A 63 -20.51 4.10 -9.03
N ASP A 64 -20.03 3.82 -7.81
CA ASP A 64 -20.89 3.25 -6.76
C ASP A 64 -21.83 4.29 -6.12
N PHE A 65 -21.35 5.50 -5.82
CA PHE A 65 -22.17 6.54 -5.17
C PHE A 65 -23.04 7.34 -6.16
N ILE A 66 -22.44 7.82 -7.25
CA ILE A 66 -23.10 8.76 -8.17
C ILE A 66 -23.92 8.00 -9.22
N LEU A 67 -23.28 7.09 -9.98
CA LEU A 67 -23.97 6.42 -11.09
C LEU A 67 -25.03 5.42 -10.63
N GLY A 68 -24.85 4.71 -9.51
CA GLY A 68 -25.88 3.82 -8.97
C GLY A 68 -27.21 4.54 -8.71
N THR A 69 -27.13 5.71 -8.07
CA THR A 69 -28.30 6.54 -7.74
C THR A 69 -28.96 7.12 -9.01
N VAL A 70 -28.15 7.64 -9.93
CA VAL A 70 -28.64 8.25 -11.17
C VAL A 70 -29.29 7.21 -12.09
N PHE A 71 -28.69 6.03 -12.23
CA PHE A 71 -29.20 5.00 -13.14
C PHE A 71 -30.55 4.46 -12.66
N ASN A 72 -30.73 4.31 -11.34
CA ASN A 72 -32.00 3.96 -10.75
C ASN A 72 -33.09 5.00 -11.04
N ALA A 73 -32.75 6.30 -11.01
CA ALA A 73 -33.69 7.39 -11.31
C ALA A 73 -34.08 7.45 -12.80
N ILE A 74 -33.18 7.05 -13.72
CA ILE A 74 -33.43 7.06 -15.18
C ILE A 74 -34.11 5.75 -15.64
N GLY A 75 -34.34 4.78 -14.74
CA GLY A 75 -34.94 3.48 -15.09
C GLY A 75 -33.99 2.54 -15.84
N ILE A 76 -32.69 2.83 -15.83
CA ILE A 76 -31.65 1.94 -16.35
C ILE A 76 -31.35 0.89 -15.28
N ASN A 77 -31.01 -0.33 -15.68
CA ASN A 77 -30.72 -1.40 -14.74
C ASN A 77 -29.59 -0.97 -13.77
N PRO A 78 -29.88 -0.85 -12.45
CA PRO A 78 -28.93 -0.33 -11.48
C PRO A 78 -27.74 -1.27 -11.25
N LYS A 79 -27.79 -2.51 -11.76
CA LYS A 79 -26.68 -3.48 -11.67
C LYS A 79 -25.48 -3.13 -12.56
N ILE A 80 -25.68 -2.38 -13.65
CA ILE A 80 -24.63 -2.01 -14.61
C ILE A 80 -23.44 -1.26 -13.98
N PRO A 81 -23.64 -0.17 -13.21
CA PRO A 81 -22.52 0.56 -12.60
C PRO A 81 -21.68 -0.31 -11.66
N TYR A 82 -22.28 -1.26 -10.95
CA TYR A 82 -21.56 -2.20 -10.07
C TYR A 82 -20.65 -3.16 -10.83
N TYR A 83 -21.01 -3.60 -12.05
CA TYR A 83 -20.10 -4.40 -12.89
C TYR A 83 -18.90 -3.57 -13.36
N VAL A 84 -19.13 -2.30 -13.73
CA VAL A 84 -18.05 -1.40 -14.15
C VAL A 84 -17.11 -1.09 -12.99
N SER A 85 -17.64 -0.80 -11.80
CA SER A 85 -16.82 -0.58 -10.61
C SER A 85 -16.03 -1.84 -10.22
N SER A 86 -16.63 -3.02 -10.34
CA SER A 86 -15.94 -4.31 -10.11
C SER A 86 -14.69 -4.48 -11.00
N ILE A 87 -14.78 -4.11 -12.28
CA ILE A 87 -13.61 -4.15 -13.18
C ILE A 87 -12.52 -3.17 -12.71
N LEU A 88 -12.91 -1.95 -12.31
CA LEU A 88 -11.97 -0.96 -11.79
C LEU A 88 -11.28 -1.41 -10.51
N TYR A 89 -11.99 -2.08 -9.60
CA TYR A 89 -11.41 -2.67 -8.39
C TYR A 89 -10.41 -3.77 -8.69
N ILE A 90 -10.69 -4.64 -9.66
CA ILE A 90 -9.73 -5.68 -10.10
C ILE A 90 -8.46 -5.02 -10.67
N LEU A 91 -8.59 -3.99 -11.50
CA LEU A 91 -7.44 -3.24 -12.03
C LEU A 91 -6.65 -2.54 -10.92
N ALA A 92 -7.32 -1.96 -9.92
CA ALA A 92 -6.69 -1.34 -8.76
C ALA A 92 -5.88 -2.36 -7.95
N ILE A 93 -6.42 -3.57 -7.72
CA ILE A 93 -5.73 -4.68 -7.06
C ILE A 93 -4.47 -5.07 -7.86
N PHE A 94 -4.62 -5.23 -9.18
CA PHE A 94 -3.49 -5.60 -10.04
C PHE A 94 -2.38 -4.55 -10.02
N CYS A 95 -2.73 -3.26 -10.06
CA CYS A 95 -1.78 -2.15 -9.92
C CYS A 95 -1.09 -2.14 -8.55
N GLY A 96 -1.83 -2.41 -7.48
CA GLY A 96 -1.28 -2.55 -6.13
C GLY A 96 -0.24 -3.68 -6.04
N ILE A 97 -0.58 -4.87 -6.57
CA ILE A 97 0.33 -6.03 -6.60
C ILE A 97 1.56 -5.73 -7.47
N ALA A 98 1.37 -5.11 -8.65
CA ALA A 98 2.46 -4.72 -9.54
C ALA A 98 3.42 -3.71 -8.87
N SER A 99 2.89 -2.78 -8.07
CA SER A 99 3.68 -1.84 -7.29
C SER A 99 4.58 -2.55 -6.27
N ILE A 100 4.03 -3.49 -5.49
CA ILE A 100 4.79 -4.28 -4.52
C ILE A 100 5.85 -5.16 -5.21
N ARG A 101 5.49 -5.80 -6.33
CA ARG A 101 6.44 -6.62 -7.11
C ARG A 101 7.59 -5.79 -7.66
N THR A 102 7.31 -4.58 -8.15
CA THR A 102 8.34 -3.67 -8.66
C THR A 102 9.31 -3.28 -7.55
N ASP A 103 8.81 -2.90 -6.37
CA ASP A 103 9.67 -2.56 -5.21
C ASP A 103 10.50 -3.77 -4.74
N GLN A 104 9.92 -4.98 -4.78
CA GLN A 104 10.67 -6.20 -4.46
C GLN A 104 11.77 -6.49 -5.49
N GLN A 105 11.51 -6.26 -6.78
CA GLN A 105 12.52 -6.41 -7.82
C GLN A 105 13.64 -5.38 -7.68
N ASP A 106 13.32 -4.12 -7.37
CA ASP A 106 14.29 -3.06 -7.15
C ASP A 106 15.21 -3.39 -5.97
N LYS A 107 14.65 -3.89 -4.85
CA LYS A 107 15.45 -4.38 -3.72
C LYS A 107 16.38 -5.53 -4.10
N LYS A 108 15.91 -6.50 -4.90
CA LYS A 108 16.74 -7.62 -5.39
C LYS A 108 17.88 -7.15 -6.29
N ARG A 109 17.67 -6.06 -7.03
CA ARG A 109 18.68 -5.40 -7.88
C ARG A 109 19.59 -4.44 -7.11
N GLY A 110 19.41 -4.30 -5.79
CA GLY A 110 20.23 -3.44 -4.93
C GLY A 110 19.82 -1.97 -4.94
N TYR A 111 18.59 -1.65 -5.37
CA TYR A 111 18.05 -0.30 -5.37
C TYR A 111 17.08 -0.08 -4.19
N GLN A 112 16.98 1.17 -3.72
CA GLN A 112 15.99 1.56 -2.72
C GLN A 112 14.57 1.51 -3.31
N PRO A 113 13.57 0.97 -2.58
CA PRO A 113 12.18 1.00 -3.02
C PRO A 113 11.68 2.46 -3.03
N THR A 114 10.94 2.84 -4.06
CA THR A 114 10.37 4.20 -4.17
C THR A 114 8.85 4.22 -4.05
N GLY A 115 8.20 3.05 -4.12
CA GLY A 115 6.75 2.93 -4.00
C GLY A 115 6.25 3.19 -2.59
N ASN A 116 5.04 3.76 -2.49
CA ASN A 116 4.35 3.90 -1.21
C ASN A 116 3.59 2.60 -0.88
N GLN A 117 4.18 1.78 -0.01
CA GLN A 117 3.58 0.51 0.39
C GLN A 117 2.22 0.67 1.05
N LYS A 118 2.00 1.75 1.83
CA LYS A 118 0.70 2.00 2.48
C LYS A 118 -0.41 2.18 1.44
N TYR A 119 -0.12 2.91 0.36
CA TYR A 119 -1.10 3.12 -0.71
C TYR A 119 -1.40 1.83 -1.47
N ALA A 120 -0.39 0.98 -1.71
CA ALA A 120 -0.61 -0.33 -2.31
C ALA A 120 -1.53 -1.21 -1.44
N TYR A 121 -1.30 -1.29 -0.13
CA TYR A 121 -2.16 -2.05 0.77
C TYR A 121 -3.58 -1.50 0.84
N VAL A 122 -3.74 -0.17 0.95
CA VAL A 122 -5.07 0.46 0.95
C VAL A 122 -5.80 0.13 -0.35
N ALA A 123 -5.16 0.32 -1.51
CA ALA A 123 -5.77 0.02 -2.80
C ALA A 123 -6.19 -1.45 -2.92
N ILE A 124 -5.37 -2.41 -2.47
CA ILE A 124 -5.68 -3.84 -2.55
C ILE A 124 -6.80 -4.21 -1.57
N CYS A 125 -6.62 -3.94 -0.28
CA CYS A 125 -7.53 -4.39 0.76
C CYS A 125 -8.92 -3.75 0.62
N MET A 126 -8.97 -2.44 0.33
CA MET A 126 -10.26 -1.75 0.17
C MET A 126 -10.96 -2.18 -1.11
N SER A 127 -10.25 -2.36 -2.23
CA SER A 127 -10.86 -2.86 -3.48
C SER A 127 -11.45 -4.26 -3.31
N VAL A 128 -10.76 -5.16 -2.58
CA VAL A 128 -11.29 -6.50 -2.27
C VAL A 128 -12.54 -6.39 -1.40
N PHE A 129 -12.49 -5.59 -0.33
CA PHE A 129 -13.62 -5.43 0.57
C PHE A 129 -14.86 -4.85 -0.14
N ILE A 130 -14.71 -3.73 -0.84
CA ILE A 130 -15.83 -3.08 -1.54
C ILE A 130 -16.32 -3.95 -2.70
N GLY A 131 -15.42 -4.59 -3.45
CA GLY A 131 -15.79 -5.53 -4.50
C GLY A 131 -16.66 -6.68 -3.99
N LEU A 132 -16.35 -7.23 -2.80
CA LEU A 132 -17.17 -8.25 -2.15
C LEU A 132 -18.54 -7.68 -1.72
N VAL A 133 -18.59 -6.47 -1.18
CA VAL A 133 -19.86 -5.79 -0.83
C VAL A 133 -20.72 -5.60 -2.08
N ASN A 134 -20.16 -5.10 -3.17
CA ASN A 134 -20.90 -4.91 -4.42
C ASN A 134 -21.36 -6.23 -5.03
N LEU A 135 -20.57 -7.30 -4.90
CA LEU A 135 -20.98 -8.63 -5.34
C LEU A 135 -22.27 -9.08 -4.64
N THR A 136 -22.44 -8.76 -3.35
CA THR A 136 -23.71 -9.05 -2.64
C THR A 136 -24.89 -8.27 -3.21
N GLN A 137 -24.70 -7.02 -3.65
CA GLN A 137 -25.74 -6.18 -4.27
C GLN A 137 -26.15 -6.67 -5.67
N VAL A 138 -25.24 -7.37 -6.36
CA VAL A 138 -25.51 -7.94 -7.68
C VAL A 138 -26.26 -9.28 -7.56
N ILE A 139 -25.91 -10.10 -6.56
CA ILE A 139 -26.45 -11.45 -6.37
C ILE A 139 -27.83 -11.43 -5.67
N LEU A 140 -28.00 -10.61 -4.63
CA LEU A 140 -29.32 -10.35 -4.03
C LEU A 140 -30.20 -9.48 -4.96
#